data_AF-A0A401INY8-F1
#
_entry.id   AF-A0A401INY8-F1
#
_cell.length_a   1.000
_cell.length_b   1.000
_cell.length_c   1.000
_cell.angle_alpha   90.00
_cell.angle_beta   90.00
_cell.angle_gamma   90.00
#
_symmetry.space_group_name_H-M   'P 1'
#
loop_
_entity.id
_entity.type
_entity.pdbx_description
1 polymer ?
#
loop_
_entity_poly.entity_id
_entity_poly.type
_entity_poly.pdbx_seq_one_letter_code
_entity_poly.pdbx_strand_id
1 'polypeptide(L)' 'MAMQLKNVIPFGRSFDEYVKMFHLSALDLSKKILGVADGPASFNSEATKQGFSVTSIDPIYEFTGE' A
#
# COMPACT_ATOMS: atom_id res chain seq x y z
N MET A 1 -3.11 13.43 -20.20
CA MET A 1 -2.56 14.56 -19.43
C MET A 1 -1.47 14.02 -18.53
N ALA A 2 -0.26 14.57 -18.57
CA ALA A 2 0.81 14.20 -17.66
C ALA A 2 0.72 15.05 -16.39
N MET A 3 0.76 14.41 -15.22
CA MET A 3 0.79 15.12 -13.93
C MET A 3 2.16 15.78 -13.76
N GLN A 4 2.20 17.08 -13.46
CA GLN A 4 3.45 17.80 -13.22
C GLN A 4 3.66 17.95 -11.71
N LEU A 5 4.64 17.24 -11.16
CA LEU A 5 4.99 17.28 -9.73
C LEU A 5 6.17 18.23 -9.52
N LYS A 6 6.00 19.24 -8.65
CA LYS A 6 7.05 20.22 -8.33
C LYS A 6 8.14 19.66 -7.41
N ASN A 7 7.81 18.64 -6.63
CA ASN A 7 8.68 18.01 -5.63
C ASN A 7 8.63 16.48 -5.80
N VAL A 8 9.56 15.77 -5.16
CA VAL A 8 9.44 14.31 -4.96
C VAL A 8 8.23 14.08 -4.06
N ILE A 9 7.27 13.28 -4.52
CA ILE A 9 6.08 12.94 -3.75
C ILE A 9 6.07 11.41 -3.57
N PRO A 10 5.96 10.90 -2.33
CA PRO A 10 5.73 9.48 -2.12
C PRO A 10 4.38 9.12 -2.73
N PHE A 11 4.41 8.27 -3.75
CA PHE A 11 3.23 7.84 -4.47
C PHE A 11 2.94 6.37 -4.12
N GLY A 12 1.87 6.17 -3.37
CA GLY A 12 1.30 4.85 -3.07
C GLY A 12 -0.06 4.70 -3.75
N ARG A 13 -0.47 3.45 -4.00
CA ARG A 13 -1.84 3.15 -4.41
C ARG A 13 -2.68 2.81 -3.19
N SER A 14 -3.91 3.31 -3.17
CA SER A 14 -4.91 3.09 -2.13
C SER A 14 -5.41 1.64 -2.07
N PHE A 15 -6.19 1.33 -1.04
CA PHE A 15 -6.88 0.05 -0.91
C PHE A 15 -7.76 -0.27 -2.12
N ASP A 16 -8.59 0.70 -2.51
CA ASP A 16 -9.55 0.54 -3.61
C ASP A 16 -8.84 0.32 -4.97
N GLU A 17 -7.71 0.99 -5.19
CA GLU A 17 -6.89 0.77 -6.39
C GLU A 17 -6.34 -0.66 -6.46
N TYR A 18 -5.85 -1.20 -5.35
CA TYR A 18 -5.36 -2.59 -5.30
C TYR A 18 -6.49 -3.60 -5.49
N VAL A 19 -7.65 -3.39 -4.86
CA VAL A 19 -8.84 -4.24 -5.06
C VAL A 19 -9.23 -4.28 -6.53
N LYS A 20 -9.24 -3.12 -7.21
CA LYS A 20 -9.56 -3.03 -8.64
C LYS A 20 -8.48 -3.64 -9.53
N MET A 21 -7.21 -3.37 -9.24
CA MET A 21 -6.07 -3.81 -10.06
C MET A 21 -5.90 -5.32 -10.05
N PHE A 22 -6.10 -5.96 -8.90
CA PHE A 22 -5.92 -7.40 -8.72
C PHE A 22 -7.23 -8.18 -8.64
N HIS A 23 -8.39 -7.50 -8.73
CA HIS A 23 -9.71 -8.10 -8.56
C HIS A 23 -9.82 -8.89 -7.25
N LEU A 24 -9.35 -8.29 -6.14
CA LEU A 24 -9.31 -8.97 -4.83
C LEU A 24 -10.73 -9.21 -4.31
N SER A 25 -11.05 -10.47 -4.06
CA SER A 25 -12.31 -10.82 -3.39
C SER A 25 -12.22 -10.61 -1.87
N ALA A 26 -13.37 -10.60 -1.21
CA ALA A 26 -13.42 -10.61 0.25
C ALA A 26 -12.67 -11.81 0.87
N LEU A 27 -12.68 -12.96 0.17
CA LEU A 27 -11.94 -14.15 0.60
C LEU A 27 -10.43 -13.95 0.49
N ASP A 28 -9.95 -13.25 -0.54
CA ASP A 28 -8.53 -12.94 -0.67
C ASP A 28 -8.06 -11.95 0.39
N LEU A 29 -8.88 -10.93 0.65
CA LEU A 29 -8.62 -9.93 1.70
C LEU A 29 -8.62 -10.53 3.12
N SER A 30 -9.33 -11.65 3.33
CA SER A 30 -9.33 -12.35 4.62
C SER A 30 -8.03 -13.12 4.93
N LYS A 31 -7.15 -13.30 3.93
CA LYS A 31 -5.87 -13.99 4.10
C LYS A 31 -4.84 -13.07 4.77
N LYS A 32 -3.71 -13.65 5.17
CA LYS A 32 -2.53 -12.87 5.54
C LYS A 32 -1.87 -12.37 4.26
N ILE A 33 -1.78 -11.06 4.09
CA ILE A 33 -1.21 -10.41 2.90
C ILE A 33 0.18 -9.84 3.25
N LEU A 34 1.14 -10.08 2.36
CA LEU A 34 2.48 -9.49 2.42
C LEU A 34 2.65 -8.49 1.26
N GLY A 35 2.82 -7.22 1.57
CA GLY A 35 3.24 -6.19 0.62
C GLY A 35 4.77 -6.11 0.56
N VAL A 36 5.35 -6.25 -0.63
CA VAL A 36 6.81 -6.21 -0.85
C VAL A 36 7.18 -4.98 -1.67
N ALA A 37 8.22 -4.26 -1.24
CA ALA A 37 8.57 -2.94 -1.78
C ALA A 37 7.38 -1.96 -1.70
N ASP A 38 6.73 -1.95 -0.53
CA ASP A 38 5.43 -1.31 -0.35
C ASP A 38 5.54 0.22 -0.16
N GLY A 39 6.77 0.76 -0.05
CA GLY A 39 7.07 2.19 0.01
C GLY A 39 6.22 2.92 1.07
N PRO A 40 5.33 3.85 0.70
CA PRO A 40 4.45 4.53 1.66
C PRO A 40 3.36 3.63 2.30
N ALA A 41 3.23 2.37 1.87
CA ALA A 41 2.33 1.36 2.42
C ALA A 41 0.85 1.77 2.53
N SER A 42 0.35 2.56 1.56
CA SER A 42 -1.03 3.07 1.57
C SER A 42 -2.08 1.95 1.64
N PHE A 43 -1.91 0.88 0.84
CA PHE A 43 -2.76 -0.31 0.90
C PHE A 43 -2.82 -0.91 2.31
N ASN A 44 -1.66 -1.14 2.95
CA ASN A 44 -1.63 -1.69 4.31
C ASN A 44 -2.31 -0.76 5.31
N SER A 45 -1.96 0.53 5.30
CA SER A 45 -2.53 1.52 6.21
C SER A 45 -4.06 1.52 6.17
N GLU A 46 -4.64 1.48 4.97
CA GLU A 46 -6.09 1.46 4.77
C GLU A 46 -6.72 0.08 5.06
N ALA A 47 -6.08 -1.02 4.65
CA ALA A 47 -6.58 -2.38 4.88
C ALA A 47 -6.59 -2.74 6.38
N THR A 48 -5.54 -2.37 7.10
CA THR A 48 -5.41 -2.60 8.55
C THR A 48 -6.47 -1.81 9.32
N LYS A 49 -6.76 -0.56 8.93
CA LYS A 49 -7.88 0.23 9.50
C LYS A 49 -9.24 -0.43 9.28
N GLN A 50 -9.39 -1.22 8.22
CA GLN A 50 -10.61 -2.00 7.92
C GLN A 50 -10.62 -3.38 8.61
N GLY A 51 -9.57 -3.75 9.35
CA GLY A 51 -9.50 -5.01 10.09
C GLY A 51 -8.87 -6.19 9.33
N PHE A 52 -8.29 -5.95 8.15
CA PHE A 52 -7.56 -6.98 7.41
C PHE A 52 -6.14 -7.18 7.96
N SER A 53 -5.55 -8.35 7.70
CA SER A 53 -4.21 -8.71 8.17
C SER A 53 -3.16 -8.48 7.08
N VAL A 54 -2.53 -7.31 7.08
CA VAL A 54 -1.49 -6.95 6.10
C VAL A 54 -0.16 -6.66 6.80
N THR A 55 0.93 -7.19 6.26
CA THR A 55 2.31 -6.87 6.66
C THR A 55 3.02 -6.27 5.46
N SER A 56 3.70 -5.14 5.65
CA SER A 56 4.48 -4.48 4.61
C SER A 56 5.96 -4.64 4.91
N ILE A 57 6.75 -4.92 3.87
CA ILE A 57 8.21 -4.94 3.94
C ILE A 57 8.77 -4.02 2.84
N ASP A 58 9.74 -3.20 3.24
CA ASP A 58 10.47 -2.33 2.34
C ASP A 58 11.80 -1.96 3.03
N PRO A 59 12.95 -2.02 2.32
CA PRO A 59 14.22 -1.55 2.88
C PRO A 59 14.17 -0.12 3.39
N ILE A 60 13.27 0.73 2.86
CA ILE A 60 13.14 2.11 3.32
C ILE A 60 12.74 2.23 4.79
N TYR A 61 12.10 1.19 5.36
CA TYR A 61 11.67 1.18 6.76
C TYR A 61 12.82 1.05 7.77
N GLU A 62 14.03 0.74 7.31
CA GLU A 62 15.24 0.82 8.15
C GLU A 62 15.60 2.27 8.48
N PHE A 63 15.22 3.22 7.62
CA PHE A 63 15.54 4.63 7.78
C PHE A 63 14.46 5.36 8.58
N THR A 64 14.89 6.35 9.35
CA THR A 64 13.99 7.30 10.04
C THR A 64 13.95 8.60 9.24
N GLY A 65 12.81 9.30 9.27
CA GLY A 65 12.72 10.64 8.68
C GLY A 65 13.47 11.67 9.53
N GLU A 66 14.01 12.71 8.89
CA GLU A 66 14.50 13.93 9.56
C GLU A 66 13.37 14.87 9.96
#